data_AF-A0A2A6CZT7-F1
#
_entry.id   AF-A0A2A6CZT7-F1
#
_cell.length_a   1.000
_cell.length_b   1.000
_cell.length_c   1.000
_cell.angle_alpha   90.00
_cell.angle_beta   90.00
_cell.angle_gamma   90.00
#
_symmetry.space_group_name_H-M   'P 1'
#
loop_
_entity.id
_entity.type
_entity.pdbx_description
1 polymer ?
#
loop_
_entity_poly.entity_id
_entity_poly.type
_entity_poly.pdbx_seq_one_letter_code
_entity_poly.pdbx_strand_id
1 'polypeptide(L)'
;MVCNRKNKYKLDRDLLKLKQSLVGHHFVDKSFNIEVLYGARCILLNGEHGNCNAAHTHKNVLVKQVVIHPMFLYDFCHSGDIAILELEQPIQFSNEHDTKLKRNETTVADFGCLPKSDFQVEGELSLPGFGSDPRNEDDPGLEKANEKWLKYINVTVAESCLGFIGKETYQPEDGLCTQSTEGVLCTGDSAGPLVFHLNSRKDLILAVHSKAMECSDSKDFLETNEDDRLLLRLNKHTDLRYHLTWICALTGVCTEEYNEEDLIEKPVVLF
;
A
#
# COMPACT_ATOMS: atom_id res chain seq x y z
N MET A 1 -17.64 -5.63 17.10
CA MET A 1 -18.03 -6.91 16.47
C MET A 1 -16.78 -7.78 16.55
N VAL A 2 -16.83 -8.90 17.29
CA VAL A 2 -15.64 -9.74 17.56
C VAL A 2 -15.53 -10.79 16.46
N CYS A 3 -14.41 -10.83 15.74
CA CYS A 3 -14.12 -11.86 14.75
C CYS A 3 -14.04 -13.24 15.42
N ASN A 4 -15.04 -14.09 15.22
CA ASN A 4 -15.12 -15.39 15.86
C ASN A 4 -14.65 -16.51 14.90
N ARG A 5 -13.53 -17.16 15.24
CA ARG A 5 -12.86 -18.22 14.44
C ARG A 5 -13.74 -19.41 14.06
N LYS A 6 -14.90 -19.61 14.69
CA LYS A 6 -15.76 -20.80 14.48
C LYS A 6 -16.36 -20.94 13.08
N ASN A 7 -16.31 -19.90 12.24
CA ASN A 7 -16.76 -19.97 10.84
C ASN A 7 -15.66 -20.31 9.81
N LYS A 8 -14.37 -20.38 10.20
CA LYS A 8 -13.23 -20.61 9.28
C LYS A 8 -13.33 -21.96 8.54
N TYR A 9 -13.72 -23.03 9.24
CA TYR A 9 -13.76 -24.39 8.67
C TYR A 9 -14.94 -24.66 7.72
N LYS A 10 -16.01 -23.86 7.78
CA LYS A 10 -17.13 -23.98 6.82
C LYS A 10 -16.81 -23.23 5.52
N LEU A 11 -16.02 -22.15 5.61
CA LEU A 11 -15.58 -21.35 4.49
C LEU A 11 -14.57 -22.10 3.59
N ASP A 12 -13.63 -22.87 4.15
CA ASP A 12 -12.59 -23.59 3.38
C ASP A 12 -13.16 -24.60 2.36
N ARG A 13 -14.28 -25.28 2.70
CA ARG A 13 -14.91 -26.26 1.82
C ARG A 13 -15.69 -25.62 0.67
N ASP A 14 -16.25 -24.43 0.92
CA ASP A 14 -16.98 -23.65 -0.09
C ASP A 14 -16.00 -22.81 -0.93
N LEU A 15 -14.86 -22.37 -0.38
CA LEU A 15 -13.75 -21.71 -1.09
C LEU A 15 -13.08 -22.62 -2.12
N LEU A 16 -12.98 -23.93 -1.88
CA LEU A 16 -12.42 -24.86 -2.87
C LEU A 16 -13.35 -25.03 -4.09
N LYS A 17 -14.67 -24.96 -3.87
CA LYS A 17 -15.68 -24.96 -4.94
C LYS A 17 -15.79 -23.58 -5.62
N LEU A 18 -15.58 -22.49 -4.86
CA LEU A 18 -15.50 -21.14 -5.40
C LEU A 18 -14.20 -20.92 -6.19
N LYS A 19 -13.05 -21.50 -5.82
CA LYS A 19 -11.80 -21.41 -6.60
C LYS A 19 -11.97 -21.93 -8.04
N GLN A 20 -12.84 -22.90 -8.27
CA GLN A 20 -13.18 -23.41 -9.61
C GLN A 20 -14.24 -22.57 -10.33
N SER A 21 -14.99 -21.72 -9.62
CA SER A 21 -16.02 -20.82 -10.17
C SER A 21 -15.56 -19.36 -10.30
N LEU A 22 -14.55 -18.93 -9.54
CA LEU A 22 -14.11 -17.54 -9.37
C LEU A 22 -13.07 -17.09 -10.39
N VAL A 23 -12.50 -18.01 -11.18
CA VAL A 23 -11.73 -17.64 -12.38
C VAL A 23 -12.61 -16.83 -13.35
N GLY A 24 -13.95 -16.86 -13.19
CA GLY A 24 -14.91 -16.08 -13.98
C GLY A 24 -15.59 -14.89 -13.29
N HIS A 25 -15.33 -14.61 -12.01
CA HIS A 25 -16.01 -13.53 -11.26
C HIS A 25 -15.00 -12.62 -10.53
N HIS A 26 -14.09 -12.04 -11.29
CA HIS A 26 -13.46 -10.80 -10.88
C HIS A 26 -14.53 -9.71 -10.89
N PHE A 27 -14.67 -8.96 -9.80
CA PHE A 27 -15.52 -7.75 -9.79
C PHE A 27 -14.79 -6.68 -10.60
N VAL A 28 -14.99 -6.71 -11.92
CA VAL A 28 -14.46 -5.71 -12.85
C VAL A 28 -15.48 -4.59 -12.92
N ASP A 29 -15.32 -3.58 -12.05
CA ASP A 29 -16.11 -2.37 -12.17
C ASP A 29 -15.46 -1.43 -13.20
N LYS A 30 -16.13 -1.24 -14.34
CA LYS A 30 -15.70 -0.31 -15.40
C LYS A 30 -16.29 1.10 -15.24
N SER A 31 -17.03 1.36 -14.17
CA SER A 31 -17.77 2.61 -14.00
C SER A 31 -17.00 3.71 -13.27
N PHE A 32 -15.80 3.42 -12.75
CA PHE A 32 -14.98 4.41 -12.07
C PHE A 32 -13.92 5.01 -12.99
N ASN A 33 -13.93 6.34 -13.14
CA ASN A 33 -12.81 7.10 -13.69
C ASN A 33 -11.73 7.24 -12.61
N ILE A 34 -10.95 6.18 -12.39
CA ILE A 34 -9.83 6.19 -11.44
C ILE A 34 -8.57 6.58 -12.20
N GLU A 35 -7.85 7.56 -11.66
CA GLU A 35 -6.54 7.98 -12.16
C GLU A 35 -5.45 7.62 -11.14
N VAL A 36 -4.35 7.08 -11.65
CA VAL A 36 -3.12 6.87 -10.88
C VAL A 36 -2.17 8.03 -11.16
N LEU A 37 -1.73 8.70 -10.11
CA LEU A 37 -0.70 9.72 -10.15
C LEU A 37 0.67 9.04 -9.94
N TYR A 38 1.63 9.28 -10.83
CA TYR A 38 2.97 8.67 -10.73
C TYR A 38 4.10 9.64 -11.07
N GLY A 39 5.32 9.30 -10.63
CA GLY A 39 6.54 10.04 -10.93
C GLY A 39 6.69 11.40 -10.23
N ALA A 40 5.88 11.64 -9.20
CA ALA A 40 5.79 12.93 -8.51
C ALA A 40 6.47 12.90 -7.14
N ARG A 41 7.03 14.04 -6.74
CA ARG A 41 7.32 14.34 -5.34
C ARG A 41 6.37 15.39 -4.77
N CYS A 42 5.55 15.99 -5.63
CA CYS A 42 4.54 16.97 -5.29
C CYS A 42 3.29 16.70 -6.13
N ILE A 43 2.13 16.64 -5.48
CA ILE A 43 0.83 16.51 -6.14
C ILE A 43 0.00 17.76 -5.92
N LEU A 44 -0.73 18.17 -6.95
CA LEU A 44 -1.74 19.23 -6.89
C LEU A 44 -3.09 18.58 -6.60
N LEU A 45 -3.82 19.08 -5.59
CA LEU A 45 -5.10 18.50 -5.15
C LEU A 45 -6.31 19.31 -5.61
N ASN A 46 -6.19 20.65 -5.64
CA ASN A 46 -7.27 21.58 -5.97
C ASN A 46 -7.02 22.33 -7.29
N GLY A 47 -6.46 21.66 -8.30
CA GLY A 47 -6.14 22.26 -9.60
C GLY A 47 -4.84 23.08 -9.60
N GLU A 48 -4.80 24.16 -10.39
CA GLU A 48 -3.57 24.95 -10.68
C GLU A 48 -3.03 25.79 -9.51
N HIS A 49 -3.70 25.79 -8.35
CA HIS A 49 -3.38 26.69 -7.24
C HIS A 49 -2.31 26.15 -6.27
N GLY A 50 -1.31 25.45 -6.78
CA GLY A 50 -0.14 25.01 -6.01
C GLY A 50 1.18 25.48 -6.62
N ASN A 51 2.25 25.41 -5.83
CA ASN A 51 3.62 25.73 -6.19
C ASN A 51 4.48 24.47 -6.43
N CYS A 52 3.88 23.35 -6.82
CA CYS A 52 4.62 22.20 -7.30
C CYS A 52 5.45 22.62 -8.52
N ASN A 53 6.78 22.61 -8.39
CA ASN A 53 7.67 22.80 -9.53
C ASN A 53 7.30 21.78 -10.62
N ALA A 54 7.20 22.20 -11.88
CA ALA A 54 6.99 21.32 -13.04
C ALA A 54 8.01 20.16 -13.10
N ALA A 55 9.17 20.33 -12.44
CA ALA A 55 10.16 19.28 -12.26
C ALA A 55 9.68 18.09 -11.40
N HIS A 56 8.66 18.29 -10.57
CA HIS A 56 8.20 17.38 -9.50
C HIS A 56 6.72 17.02 -9.59
N THR A 57 6.01 17.51 -10.62
CA THR A 57 4.58 17.27 -10.85
C THR A 57 4.33 15.83 -11.31
N HIS A 58 3.18 15.29 -10.93
CA HIS A 58 2.75 13.95 -11.33
C HIS A 58 2.45 13.87 -12.83
N LYS A 59 2.51 12.64 -13.35
CA LYS A 59 1.81 12.21 -14.56
C LYS A 59 0.57 11.40 -14.15
N ASN A 60 -0.46 11.42 -14.97
CA ASN A 60 -1.69 10.68 -14.72
C ASN A 60 -1.82 9.55 -15.73
N VAL A 61 -2.35 8.42 -15.28
CA VAL A 61 -2.75 7.31 -16.14
C VAL A 61 -4.07 6.74 -15.63
N LEU A 62 -5.00 6.51 -16.56
CA LEU A 62 -6.29 5.93 -16.23
C LEU A 62 -6.16 4.46 -15.88
N VAL A 63 -6.99 4.02 -14.93
CA VAL A 63 -7.14 2.61 -14.57
C VAL A 63 -8.14 1.97 -15.53
N LYS A 64 -7.71 0.91 -16.20
CA LYS A 64 -8.54 0.10 -17.10
C LYS A 64 -9.42 -0.89 -16.33
N GLN A 65 -8.88 -1.49 -15.27
CA GLN A 65 -9.61 -2.40 -14.39
C GLN A 65 -9.00 -2.42 -12.99
N VAL A 66 -9.87 -2.62 -12.01
CA VAL A 66 -9.52 -2.89 -10.61
C VAL A 66 -9.83 -4.35 -10.33
N VAL A 67 -8.90 -5.09 -9.76
CA VAL A 67 -9.10 -6.47 -9.31
C VAL A 67 -8.89 -6.52 -7.80
N ILE A 68 -9.99 -6.60 -7.06
CA ILE A 68 -9.98 -6.67 -5.58
C ILE A 68 -9.74 -8.12 -5.15
N HIS A 69 -8.91 -8.33 -4.13
CA HIS A 69 -8.69 -9.67 -3.59
C HIS A 69 -9.99 -10.25 -3.01
N PRO A 70 -10.37 -11.49 -3.36
CA PRO A 70 -11.69 -12.02 -3.01
C PRO A 70 -11.92 -12.10 -1.50
N MET A 71 -10.89 -12.35 -0.69
CA MET A 71 -11.03 -12.40 0.77
C MET A 71 -11.51 -11.08 1.38
N PHE A 72 -11.21 -9.93 0.76
CA PHE A 72 -11.69 -8.63 1.23
C PHE A 72 -13.22 -8.58 1.31
N LEU A 73 -13.89 -9.22 0.36
CA LEU A 73 -15.34 -9.21 0.24
C LEU A 73 -16.03 -10.21 1.17
N TYR A 74 -15.33 -11.27 1.56
CA TYR A 74 -15.91 -12.36 2.35
C TYR A 74 -15.53 -12.30 3.83
N ASP A 75 -14.43 -11.64 4.17
CA ASP A 75 -13.95 -11.59 5.54
C ASP A 75 -14.29 -10.26 6.22
N PHE A 76 -15.13 -10.33 7.25
CA PHE A 76 -15.44 -9.20 8.13
C PHE A 76 -14.23 -8.72 8.93
N CYS A 77 -13.12 -9.44 8.87
CA CYS A 77 -11.89 -9.14 9.60
C CYS A 77 -10.86 -8.33 8.82
N HIS A 78 -11.22 -7.81 7.65
CA HIS A 78 -10.32 -7.02 6.79
C HIS A 78 -9.05 -7.80 6.39
N SER A 79 -9.18 -9.10 6.14
CA SER A 79 -8.12 -9.89 5.48
C SER A 79 -8.20 -9.65 3.97
N GLY A 80 -7.06 -9.69 3.28
CA GLY A 80 -6.95 -9.46 1.86
C GLY A 80 -7.28 -8.03 1.45
N ASP A 81 -6.97 -7.04 2.30
CA ASP A 81 -7.08 -5.62 1.97
C ASP A 81 -5.97 -5.20 1.00
N ILE A 82 -6.11 -5.66 -0.25
CA ILE A 82 -5.19 -5.46 -1.38
C ILE A 82 -5.98 -5.51 -2.70
N ALA A 83 -5.55 -4.73 -3.68
CA ALA A 83 -6.09 -4.74 -5.03
C ALA A 83 -4.97 -4.70 -6.08
N ILE A 84 -5.31 -5.03 -7.32
CA ILE A 84 -4.42 -4.86 -8.47
C ILE A 84 -5.08 -3.94 -9.47
N LEU A 85 -4.34 -2.94 -9.95
CA LEU A 85 -4.80 -2.01 -10.98
C LEU A 85 -4.13 -2.37 -12.31
N GLU A 86 -4.93 -2.70 -13.33
CA GLU A 86 -4.42 -2.68 -14.71
C GLU A 86 -4.59 -1.26 -15.24
N LEU A 87 -3.50 -0.68 -15.72
CA LEU A 87 -3.50 0.66 -16.31
C LEU A 87 -3.97 0.59 -17.77
N GLU A 88 -4.63 1.65 -18.23
CA GLU A 88 -5.07 1.76 -19.63
C GLU A 88 -3.89 1.82 -20.61
N GLN A 89 -2.77 2.39 -20.15
CA GLN A 89 -1.52 2.46 -20.90
C GLN A 89 -0.34 2.07 -20.00
N PRO A 90 0.67 1.36 -20.51
CA PRO A 90 1.88 1.07 -19.76
C PRO A 90 2.60 2.36 -19.35
N ILE A 91 3.11 2.40 -18.11
CA ILE A 91 3.99 3.47 -17.66
C ILE A 91 5.33 3.34 -18.39
N GLN A 92 5.85 4.46 -18.89
CA GLN A 92 7.22 4.54 -19.40
C GLN A 92 8.17 4.71 -18.23
N PHE A 93 8.94 3.67 -17.95
CA PHE A 93 9.99 3.68 -16.92
C PHE A 93 11.28 4.28 -17.49
N SER A 94 12.05 4.97 -16.66
CA SER A 94 13.39 5.40 -17.05
C SER A 94 14.29 4.18 -17.15
N ASN A 95 14.84 3.89 -18.32
CA ASN A 95 15.78 2.79 -18.48
C ASN A 95 17.02 3.03 -17.60
N GLU A 96 17.29 2.16 -16.62
CA GLU A 96 18.50 2.18 -15.76
C GLU A 96 19.80 2.22 -16.57
N HIS A 97 19.79 1.72 -17.81
CA HIS A 97 20.95 1.70 -18.70
C HIS A 97 21.19 2.99 -19.47
N ASP A 98 20.24 3.91 -19.50
CA ASP A 98 20.42 5.19 -20.17
C ASP A 98 21.04 6.20 -19.20
N THR A 99 22.30 5.93 -18.82
CA THR A 99 23.18 6.82 -18.03
C THR A 99 23.39 8.20 -18.67
N LYS A 100 22.82 8.44 -19.86
CA LYS A 100 22.80 9.70 -20.59
C LYS A 100 21.44 10.40 -20.59
N LEU A 101 20.39 9.83 -19.98
CA LEU A 101 19.18 10.57 -19.65
C LEU A 101 19.58 11.70 -18.72
N LYS A 102 19.68 12.87 -19.34
CA LYS A 102 20.06 14.14 -18.72
C LYS A 102 19.15 14.32 -17.51
N ARG A 103 19.70 14.80 -16.39
CA ARG A 103 19.01 15.18 -15.15
C ARG A 103 17.83 16.17 -15.31
N ASN A 104 17.45 16.49 -16.54
CA ASN A 104 16.39 17.42 -16.92
C ASN A 104 15.15 16.71 -17.51
N GLU A 105 15.18 15.39 -17.76
CA GLU A 105 13.97 14.64 -18.14
C GLU A 105 13.33 13.99 -16.89
N THR A 106 12.23 14.59 -16.50
CA THR A 106 11.37 14.34 -15.34
C THR A 106 10.52 13.08 -15.46
N THR A 107 11.15 11.93 -15.65
CA THR A 107 10.43 10.65 -15.58
C THR A 107 11.06 9.77 -14.50
N VAL A 108 10.41 9.70 -13.34
CA VAL A 108 10.92 9.03 -12.12
C VAL A 108 9.90 8.01 -11.62
N ALA A 109 9.46 7.12 -12.50
CA ALA A 109 8.77 5.91 -12.07
C ALA A 109 9.73 4.74 -12.19
N ASP A 110 9.73 3.90 -11.16
CA ASP A 110 10.52 2.67 -11.08
C ASP A 110 9.65 1.55 -10.48
N PHE A 111 10.15 0.32 -10.52
CA PHE A 111 9.46 -0.84 -9.98
C PHE A 111 9.92 -1.15 -8.55
N GLY A 112 8.95 -1.46 -7.70
CA GLY A 112 9.20 -2.15 -6.43
C GLY A 112 9.34 -3.66 -6.66
N CYS A 113 10.28 -4.28 -5.96
CA CYS A 113 10.44 -5.74 -5.96
C CYS A 113 9.50 -6.39 -4.94
N LEU A 114 8.98 -7.58 -5.24
CA LEU A 114 8.21 -8.38 -4.29
C LEU A 114 9.14 -9.21 -3.38
N PRO A 115 8.82 -9.34 -2.08
CA PRO A 115 9.59 -10.17 -1.17
C PRO A 115 9.34 -11.65 -1.44
N LYS A 116 10.31 -12.50 -1.07
CA LYS A 116 10.06 -13.94 -0.92
C LYS A 116 9.11 -14.18 0.27
N SER A 117 8.37 -15.29 0.22
CA SER A 117 7.41 -15.67 1.27
C SER A 117 8.06 -15.82 2.65
N ASP A 118 9.32 -16.24 2.70
CA ASP A 118 10.11 -16.46 3.91
C ASP A 118 11.03 -15.29 4.28
N PHE A 119 10.98 -14.18 3.53
CA PHE A 119 11.83 -13.01 3.76
C PHE A 119 11.65 -12.48 5.19
N GLN A 120 12.75 -12.39 5.94
CA GLN A 120 12.76 -11.84 7.29
C GLN A 120 13.12 -10.36 7.23
N VAL A 121 12.35 -9.55 7.95
CA VAL A 121 12.57 -8.11 8.00
C VAL A 121 13.55 -7.80 9.12
N GLU A 122 14.77 -7.40 8.75
CA GLU A 122 15.81 -6.97 9.68
C GLU A 122 16.18 -5.52 9.40
N GLY A 123 15.71 -4.59 10.24
CA GLY A 123 16.07 -3.17 10.15
C GLY A 123 14.89 -2.22 10.04
N GLU A 124 15.21 -0.98 9.65
CA GLU A 124 14.24 0.09 9.46
C GLU A 124 13.55 -0.01 8.09
N LEU A 125 12.28 0.36 8.09
CA LEU A 125 11.41 0.43 6.93
C LEU A 125 11.02 1.88 6.71
N SER A 126 10.66 2.23 5.48
CA SER A 126 10.09 3.53 5.18
C SER A 126 8.64 3.41 4.69
N LEU A 127 7.85 4.42 5.03
CA LEU A 127 6.48 4.59 4.53
C LEU A 127 6.40 5.95 3.83
N PRO A 128 6.49 5.98 2.49
CA PRO A 128 6.21 7.17 1.70
C PRO A 128 4.70 7.42 1.58
N GLY A 129 4.29 8.68 1.65
CA GLY A 129 2.88 9.05 1.53
C GLY A 129 2.64 10.55 1.30
N PHE A 130 1.44 10.86 0.80
CA PHE A 130 0.95 12.24 0.57
C PHE A 130 -0.17 12.63 1.55
N GLY A 131 -0.43 11.79 2.54
CA GLY A 131 -1.52 11.96 3.49
C GLY A 131 -1.40 13.21 4.35
N SER A 132 -2.43 13.39 5.18
CA SER A 132 -2.51 14.52 6.10
C SER A 132 -1.56 14.30 7.28
N ASP A 133 -0.80 15.30 7.71
CA ASP A 133 -0.04 15.23 8.97
C ASP A 133 -0.73 16.09 10.03
N PRO A 134 -1.50 15.51 10.97
CA PRO A 134 -2.28 16.26 11.96
C PRO A 134 -1.42 17.03 12.97
N ARG A 135 -0.10 16.79 12.99
CA ARG A 135 0.86 17.48 13.87
C ARG A 135 1.36 18.78 13.26
N ASN A 136 1.30 18.89 11.94
CA ASN A 136 1.68 20.10 11.26
C ASN A 136 0.45 21.00 11.17
N GLU A 137 0.41 22.05 11.98
CA GLU A 137 -0.70 23.02 11.97
C GLU A 137 -0.82 23.73 10.60
N ASP A 138 0.27 23.77 9.84
CA ASP A 138 0.32 24.29 8.47
C ASP A 138 -0.06 23.25 7.40
N ASP A 139 -0.38 22.01 7.80
CA ASP A 139 -0.95 21.00 6.91
C ASP A 139 -2.48 21.03 7.04
N PRO A 140 -3.19 21.69 6.11
CA PRO A 140 -4.63 21.92 6.26
C PRO A 140 -5.45 20.64 5.99
N GLY A 141 -4.80 19.48 5.80
CA GLY A 141 -5.41 18.23 5.38
C GLY A 141 -5.66 18.19 3.87
N LEU A 142 -5.94 16.99 3.35
CA LEU A 142 -6.14 16.79 1.90
C LEU A 142 -7.24 17.68 1.29
N GLU A 143 -8.32 17.96 2.02
CA GLU A 143 -9.47 18.70 1.49
C GLU A 143 -9.20 20.21 1.30
N LYS A 144 -8.24 20.76 2.04
CA LYS A 144 -7.95 22.20 2.06
C LYS A 144 -6.57 22.54 1.49
N ALA A 145 -5.72 21.53 1.31
CA ALA A 145 -4.41 21.72 0.72
C ALA A 145 -4.54 21.91 -0.78
N ASN A 146 -3.82 22.89 -1.35
CA ASN A 146 -3.72 23.00 -2.80
C ASN A 146 -2.66 22.06 -3.37
N GLU A 147 -1.64 21.75 -2.57
CA GLU A 147 -0.56 20.82 -2.93
C GLU A 147 -0.15 19.93 -1.76
N LYS A 148 0.46 18.78 -2.07
CA LYS A 148 1.07 17.88 -1.11
C LYS A 148 2.41 17.39 -1.59
N TRP A 149 3.38 17.43 -0.69
CA TRP A 149 4.72 16.88 -0.90
C TRP A 149 4.78 15.47 -0.36
N LEU A 150 5.51 14.61 -1.07
CA LEU A 150 5.79 13.26 -0.63
C LEU A 150 6.61 13.31 0.65
N LYS A 151 6.09 12.72 1.72
CA LYS A 151 6.77 12.59 3.00
C LYS A 151 7.17 11.14 3.21
N TYR A 152 8.19 10.94 4.02
CA TYR A 152 8.66 9.63 4.43
C TYR A 152 8.66 9.61 5.96
N ILE A 153 8.22 8.49 6.52
CA ILE A 153 8.44 8.18 7.94
C ILE A 153 9.20 6.86 8.05
N ASN A 154 10.14 6.80 8.98
CA ASN A 154 10.80 5.55 9.33
C ASN A 154 9.96 4.79 10.35
N VAL A 155 9.89 3.47 10.15
CA VAL A 155 9.16 2.56 11.01
C VAL A 155 9.93 1.28 11.26
N THR A 156 9.56 0.59 12.32
CA THR A 156 10.06 -0.76 12.66
C THR A 156 8.89 -1.72 12.75
N VAL A 157 9.12 -3.00 12.47
CA VAL A 157 8.09 -4.03 12.67
C VAL A 157 7.75 -4.11 14.15
N ALA A 158 6.46 -4.05 14.47
CA ALA A 158 5.96 -4.23 15.83
C ALA A 158 5.71 -5.71 16.10
N GLU A 159 6.02 -6.17 17.32
CA GLU A 159 5.80 -7.57 17.72
C GLU A 159 4.31 -7.96 17.69
N SER A 160 3.41 -6.99 17.88
CA SER A 160 1.98 -7.23 17.82
C SER A 160 1.21 -6.00 17.34
N CYS A 161 0.03 -6.24 16.77
CA CYS A 161 -0.97 -5.20 16.51
C CYS A 161 -1.84 -4.90 17.75
N LEU A 162 -1.53 -5.48 18.91
CA LEU A 162 -2.33 -5.40 20.13
C LEU A 162 -2.04 -4.09 20.88
N GLY A 163 -2.43 -2.98 20.26
CA GLY A 163 -2.33 -1.63 20.84
C GLY A 163 -3.38 -0.64 20.32
N PHE A 164 -4.17 -1.03 19.30
CA PHE A 164 -5.34 -0.25 18.91
C PHE A 164 -6.36 -0.24 20.06
N ILE A 165 -6.48 0.93 20.70
CA ILE A 165 -7.17 1.19 21.97
C ILE A 165 -8.45 0.36 22.15
N GLY A 166 -8.45 -0.52 23.16
CA GLY A 166 -9.65 -0.93 23.91
C GLY A 166 -10.59 -1.96 23.29
N LYS A 167 -10.31 -2.48 22.09
CA LYS A 167 -11.01 -3.65 21.55
C LYS A 167 -9.96 -4.60 21.03
N GLU A 168 -10.04 -5.89 21.39
CA GLU A 168 -9.26 -6.94 20.73
C GLU A 168 -9.50 -6.84 19.21
N THR A 169 -8.65 -6.09 18.51
CA THR A 169 -8.68 -6.01 17.06
C THR A 169 -8.04 -7.28 16.59
N TYR A 170 -8.87 -8.20 16.12
CA TYR A 170 -8.43 -9.37 15.39
C TYR A 170 -7.41 -8.92 14.34
N GLN A 171 -6.20 -9.44 14.46
CA GLN A 171 -5.17 -9.30 13.46
C GLN A 171 -5.41 -10.42 12.45
N PRO A 172 -5.74 -10.10 11.19
CA PRO A 172 -5.80 -11.12 10.16
C PRO A 172 -4.40 -11.71 9.96
N GLU A 173 -4.34 -12.96 9.49
CA GLU A 173 -3.07 -13.69 9.33
C GLU A 173 -2.14 -13.02 8.32
N ASP A 174 -2.70 -12.24 7.39
CA ASP A 174 -2.00 -11.41 6.41
C ASP A 174 -1.72 -9.96 6.88
N GLY A 175 -1.92 -9.67 8.17
CA GLY A 175 -1.68 -8.35 8.74
C GLY A 175 -0.25 -8.21 9.29
N LEU A 176 0.46 -7.16 8.86
CA LEU A 176 1.74 -6.72 9.42
C LEU A 176 1.55 -5.41 10.18
N CYS A 177 2.13 -5.29 11.37
CA CYS A 177 2.14 -4.04 12.12
C CYS A 177 3.51 -3.41 12.18
N THR A 178 3.55 -2.08 12.07
CA THR A 178 4.75 -1.30 12.29
C THR A 178 4.52 -0.18 13.29
N GLN A 179 5.58 0.27 13.93
CA GLN A 179 5.56 1.42 14.84
C GLN A 179 6.54 2.49 14.35
N SER A 180 6.16 3.75 14.48
CA SER A 180 7.02 4.90 14.19
C SER A 180 7.29 5.71 15.44
N THR A 181 8.43 6.40 15.52
CA THR A 181 8.61 7.51 16.46
C THR A 181 8.48 8.88 15.79
N GLU A 182 8.47 8.91 14.46
CA GLU A 182 8.59 10.11 13.63
C GLU A 182 7.25 10.65 13.15
N GLY A 183 6.17 9.86 13.20
CA GLY A 183 4.84 10.28 12.75
C GLY A 183 3.77 9.19 12.86
N VAL A 184 2.59 9.52 12.34
CA VAL A 184 1.46 8.59 12.17
C VAL A 184 1.02 8.66 10.72
N LEU A 185 0.63 7.51 10.15
CA LEU A 185 -0.04 7.50 8.86
C LEU A 185 -1.49 7.93 9.01
N CYS A 186 -2.02 8.52 7.96
CA CYS A 186 -3.25 9.28 8.04
C CYS A 186 -4.07 9.20 6.77
N THR A 187 -5.23 9.87 6.77
CA THR A 187 -6.10 9.96 5.60
C THR A 187 -5.28 10.46 4.40
N GLY A 188 -5.21 9.62 3.36
CA GLY A 188 -4.41 9.83 2.16
C GLY A 188 -3.19 8.92 2.01
N ASP A 189 -2.78 8.21 3.06
CA ASP A 189 -1.65 7.27 3.01
C ASP A 189 -2.07 5.82 2.76
N SER A 190 -3.37 5.53 2.76
CA SER A 190 -3.90 4.18 2.43
C SER A 190 -3.41 3.71 1.06
N ALA A 191 -3.12 2.42 0.94
CA ALA A 191 -2.44 1.76 -0.18
C ALA A 191 -0.98 2.22 -0.40
N GLY A 192 -0.42 3.09 0.46
CA GLY A 192 0.98 3.46 0.43
C GLY A 192 1.90 2.25 0.71
N PRO A 193 3.04 2.11 0.01
CA PRO A 193 3.89 0.94 0.17
C PRO A 193 4.68 0.99 1.47
N LEU A 194 4.81 -0.14 2.17
CA LEU A 194 5.81 -0.34 3.22
C LEU A 194 7.11 -0.85 2.58
N VAL A 195 8.13 0.00 2.56
CA VAL A 195 9.33 -0.21 1.77
C VAL A 195 10.49 -0.66 2.65
N PHE A 196 11.17 -1.72 2.22
CA PHE A 196 12.48 -2.11 2.73
C PHE A 196 13.55 -1.81 1.68
N HIS A 197 14.46 -0.92 2.02
CA HIS A 197 15.55 -0.50 1.12
C HIS A 197 16.70 -1.52 1.18
N LEU A 198 16.79 -2.43 0.19
CA LEU A 198 17.85 -3.43 0.14
C LEU A 198 19.23 -2.79 -0.10
N ASN A 199 19.27 -1.78 -0.97
CA ASN A 199 20.44 -0.99 -1.31
C ASN A 199 20.00 0.28 -2.05
N SER A 200 20.95 1.06 -2.57
CA SER A 200 20.68 2.32 -3.27
C SER A 200 19.90 2.21 -4.59
N ARG A 201 19.55 0.99 -5.04
CA ARG A 201 18.89 0.76 -6.34
C ARG A 201 17.68 -0.15 -6.28
N LYS A 202 17.44 -0.84 -5.15
CA LYS A 202 16.37 -1.84 -5.08
C LYS A 202 15.60 -1.70 -3.78
N ASP A 203 14.30 -1.54 -3.96
CA ASP A 203 13.32 -1.44 -2.90
C ASP A 203 12.44 -2.69 -2.93
N LEU A 204 12.26 -3.34 -1.78
CA LEU A 204 11.24 -4.36 -1.59
C LEU A 204 9.97 -3.71 -1.07
N ILE A 205 8.83 -4.03 -1.67
CA ILE A 205 7.52 -3.64 -1.15
C ILE A 205 7.03 -4.79 -0.29
N LEU A 206 7.10 -4.65 1.03
CA LEU A 206 6.75 -5.72 1.95
C LEU A 206 5.26 -5.83 2.18
N ALA A 207 4.59 -4.69 2.25
CA ALA A 207 3.18 -4.59 2.58
C ALA A 207 2.58 -3.34 1.94
N VAL A 208 1.26 -3.27 1.90
CA VAL A 208 0.52 -2.06 1.53
C VAL A 208 -0.23 -1.52 2.74
N HIS A 209 -0.22 -0.21 2.92
CA HIS A 209 -0.85 0.40 4.09
C HIS A 209 -2.36 0.22 4.04
N SER A 210 -2.91 -0.50 5.02
CA SER A 210 -4.33 -0.79 5.10
C SER A 210 -5.03 0.27 5.94
N LYS A 211 -4.63 0.35 7.21
CA LYS A 211 -5.33 1.17 8.20
C LYS A 211 -4.39 1.71 9.26
N ALA A 212 -4.58 2.97 9.61
CA ALA A 212 -4.01 3.61 10.78
C ALA A 212 -5.11 3.99 11.79
N MET A 213 -4.69 4.53 12.93
CA MET A 213 -5.60 5.23 13.83
C MET A 213 -6.18 6.47 13.15
N GLU A 214 -7.33 6.96 13.62
CA GLU A 214 -7.88 8.22 13.13
C GLU A 214 -6.92 9.37 13.47
N CYS A 215 -6.64 10.22 12.49
CA CYS A 215 -5.69 11.33 12.63
C CYS A 215 -6.07 12.32 13.73
N SER A 216 -7.37 12.52 13.95
CA SER A 216 -7.89 13.35 15.04
C SER A 216 -7.46 12.82 16.40
N ASP A 217 -7.53 11.50 16.58
CA ASP A 217 -7.12 10.83 17.81
C ASP A 217 -5.59 10.92 17.99
N SER A 218 -4.80 11.09 16.94
CA SER A 218 -3.37 11.27 17.14
C SER A 218 -3.01 12.59 17.82
N LYS A 219 -3.77 13.68 17.59
CA LYS A 219 -3.45 15.00 18.14
C LYS A 219 -3.70 15.07 19.64
N ASP A 220 -4.89 14.66 20.07
CA ASP A 220 -5.28 14.68 21.49
C ASP A 220 -4.37 13.77 22.33
N PHE A 221 -3.86 12.69 21.74
CA PHE A 221 -3.06 11.73 22.48
C PHE A 221 -1.55 12.02 22.44
N LEU A 222 -1.04 12.77 21.45
CA LEU A 222 0.34 13.28 21.50
C LEU A 222 0.57 14.20 22.70
N GLU A 223 -0.50 14.75 23.29
CA GLU A 223 -0.48 15.57 24.50
C GLU A 223 -0.57 14.75 25.81
N THR A 224 -0.74 13.42 25.73
CA THR A 224 -0.84 12.51 26.88
C THR A 224 0.50 11.82 27.25
N ASN A 225 0.51 11.05 28.34
CA ASN A 225 1.69 10.50 29.03
C ASN A 225 2.59 9.62 28.13
N GLU A 226 3.90 9.52 28.41
CA GLU A 226 4.88 8.86 27.53
C GLU A 226 4.58 7.38 27.21
N ASP A 227 4.06 6.61 28.17
CA ASP A 227 3.77 5.18 27.97
C ASP A 227 2.59 4.96 26.99
N ASP A 228 1.60 5.85 26.99
CA ASP A 228 0.47 5.77 26.06
C ASP A 228 0.93 6.13 24.63
N ARG A 229 1.94 7.00 24.47
CA ARG A 229 2.47 7.44 23.17
C ARG A 229 3.06 6.31 22.32
N LEU A 230 3.55 5.22 22.93
CA LEU A 230 4.13 4.08 22.21
C LEU A 230 3.07 3.19 21.56
N LEU A 231 1.92 2.98 22.22
CA LEU A 231 0.84 2.14 21.70
C LEU A 231 0.10 2.78 20.52
N LEU A 232 0.17 4.10 20.38
CA LEU A 232 -0.63 4.91 19.45
C LEU A 232 0.01 5.14 18.08
N ARG A 233 1.21 4.64 17.87
CA ARG A 233 1.96 4.83 16.62
C ARG A 233 2.00 3.56 15.77
N LEU A 234 1.08 2.63 16.06
CA LEU A 234 0.91 1.40 15.31
C LEU A 234 0.20 1.66 13.99
N ASN A 235 0.77 1.13 12.92
CA ASN A 235 0.22 1.17 11.58
C ASN A 235 -0.04 -0.28 11.14
N LYS A 236 -1.23 -0.56 10.61
CA LYS A 236 -1.57 -1.87 10.07
C LYS A 236 -1.40 -1.86 8.54
N HIS A 237 -0.77 -2.91 8.05
CA HIS A 237 -0.49 -3.13 6.65
C HIS A 237 -0.95 -4.53 6.23
N THR A 238 -1.26 -4.69 4.96
CA THR A 238 -1.52 -6.00 4.33
C THR A 238 -0.20 -6.54 3.79
N ASP A 239 0.28 -7.63 4.37
CA ASP A 239 1.57 -8.25 4.09
C ASP A 239 1.57 -8.98 2.75
N LEU A 240 2.36 -8.49 1.79
CA LEU A 240 2.37 -9.02 0.43
C LEU A 240 2.85 -10.47 0.35
N ARG A 241 3.61 -10.95 1.34
CA ARG A 241 4.11 -12.34 1.39
C ARG A 241 2.97 -13.36 1.40
N TYR A 242 1.81 -13.02 1.97
CA TYR A 242 0.62 -13.88 2.00
C TYR A 242 -0.18 -13.87 0.70
N HIS A 243 0.10 -12.94 -0.21
CA HIS A 243 -0.65 -12.74 -1.45
C HIS A 243 0.16 -13.01 -2.72
N LEU A 244 1.43 -13.44 -2.61
CA LEU A 244 2.32 -13.67 -3.76
C LEU A 244 1.72 -14.61 -4.83
N THR A 245 1.08 -15.71 -4.42
CA THR A 245 0.43 -16.63 -5.37
C THR A 245 -0.74 -15.97 -6.10
N TRP A 246 -1.53 -15.15 -5.41
CA TRP A 246 -2.65 -14.42 -6.02
C TRP A 246 -2.14 -13.35 -6.98
N ILE A 247 -1.09 -12.61 -6.61
CA ILE A 247 -0.42 -11.63 -7.46
C ILE A 247 0.15 -12.33 -8.71
N CYS A 248 0.92 -13.41 -8.54
CA CYS A 248 1.50 -14.18 -9.65
C CYS A 248 0.40 -14.70 -10.61
N ALA A 249 -0.69 -15.26 -10.09
CA ALA A 249 -1.78 -15.76 -10.92
C ALA A 249 -2.49 -14.67 -11.76
N LEU A 250 -2.54 -13.43 -11.27
CA LEU A 250 -3.18 -12.31 -11.97
C LEU A 250 -2.24 -11.57 -12.92
N THR A 251 -0.96 -11.48 -12.56
CA THR A 251 0.00 -10.57 -13.19
C THR A 251 1.07 -11.28 -14.00
N GLY A 252 1.30 -12.56 -13.71
CA GLY A 252 2.47 -13.30 -14.18
C GLY A 252 3.78 -12.93 -13.47
N VAL A 253 3.76 -11.96 -12.54
CA VAL A 253 4.93 -11.58 -11.73
C VAL A 253 5.01 -12.50 -10.52
N CYS A 254 5.97 -13.42 -10.55
CA CYS A 254 6.12 -14.47 -9.55
C CYS A 254 7.48 -14.35 -8.86
N THR A 255 7.53 -14.69 -7.57
CA THR A 255 8.81 -14.99 -6.91
C THR A 255 9.31 -16.34 -7.44
N GLU A 256 10.63 -16.57 -7.50
CA GLU A 256 11.32 -17.67 -8.23
C GLU A 256 11.03 -19.12 -7.73
N GLU A 257 9.79 -19.48 -7.43
CA GLU A 257 9.35 -20.85 -7.11
C GLU A 257 8.22 -21.35 -8.04
N TYR A 258 7.99 -20.73 -9.21
CA TYR A 258 6.90 -21.11 -10.13
C TYR A 258 7.42 -21.56 -11.51
N ASN A 259 6.84 -22.66 -12.02
CA ASN A 259 7.29 -23.35 -13.22
C ASN A 259 6.98 -22.53 -14.50
N GLU A 260 7.97 -22.38 -15.39
CA GLU A 260 8.05 -21.39 -16.48
C GLU A 260 7.04 -21.56 -17.64
N GLU A 261 6.27 -22.66 -17.70
CA GLU A 261 5.55 -23.03 -18.94
C GLU A 261 4.21 -22.31 -19.20
N ASP A 262 3.74 -21.41 -18.31
CA ASP A 262 2.37 -20.86 -18.36
C ASP A 262 2.25 -19.31 -18.44
N LEU A 263 3.33 -18.55 -18.64
CA LEU A 263 3.28 -17.09 -18.45
C LEU A 263 3.00 -16.25 -19.71
N ILE A 264 2.00 -15.37 -19.59
CA ILE A 264 1.71 -14.25 -20.51
C ILE A 264 2.34 -12.98 -19.92
N GLU A 265 3.27 -12.37 -20.64
CA GLU A 265 3.93 -11.13 -20.19
C GLU A 265 2.95 -9.95 -20.16
N LYS A 266 2.69 -9.37 -18.97
CA LYS A 266 2.06 -8.05 -18.84
C LYS A 266 2.67 -7.25 -17.68
N PRO A 267 2.93 -5.95 -17.88
CA PRO A 267 3.36 -5.07 -16.79
C PRO A 267 2.19 -4.84 -15.82
N VAL A 268 2.44 -4.95 -14.52
CA VAL A 268 1.45 -4.69 -13.47
C VAL A 268 2.00 -3.75 -12.41
N VAL A 269 1.15 -2.83 -11.96
CA VAL A 269 1.40 -1.95 -10.83
C VAL A 269 0.55 -2.43 -9.65
N LEU A 270 1.19 -2.61 -8.51
CA LEU A 270 0.56 -3.06 -7.27
C LEU A 270 0.25 -1.85 -6.37
N PHE A 271 -0.94 -1.83 -5.78
CA PHE A 271 -1.41 -0.82 -4.83
C PHE A 271 -2.07 -1.50 -3.63
#